data_AF-A0A7V5Y0L9-F1
#
_entry.id   AF-A0A7V5Y0L9-F1
#
_cell.length_a   1.000
_cell.length_b   1.000
_cell.length_c   1.000
_cell.angle_alpha   90.00
_cell.angle_beta   90.00
_cell.angle_gamma   90.00
#
_symmetry.space_group_name_H-M   'P 1'
#
loop_
_entity.id
_entity.type
_entity.pdbx_description
1 polymer ?
#
loop_
_entity_poly.entity_id
_entity_poly.type
_entity_poly.pdbx_seq_one_letter_code
_entity_poly.pdbx_strand_id
1 'polypeptide(L)' 'MREIDEMLLNACEIGDLEKVKQLLENGADVNAKSKNGLTALMYASYNGHKEVVELLKSYSAEE' A
#
# COMPACT_ATOMS: atom_id res chain seq x y z
N MET A 1 8.46 -11.41 3.22
CA MET A 1 7.34 -10.70 2.56
C MET A 1 6.30 -11.74 2.21
N ARG A 2 5.03 -11.51 2.57
CA ARG A 2 3.93 -12.36 2.12
C ARG A 2 3.51 -11.93 0.71
N GLU A 3 2.91 -12.84 -0.05
CA GLU A 3 2.39 -12.52 -1.39
C GLU A 3 1.40 -11.35 -1.36
N ILE A 4 0.52 -11.29 -0.35
CA ILE A 4 -0.45 -10.20 -0.17
C ILE A 4 0.22 -8.83 0.05
N ASP A 5 1.40 -8.81 0.67
CA ASP A 5 2.19 -7.58 0.90
C ASP A 5 2.82 -7.11 -0.42
N GLU A 6 3.27 -8.04 -1.28
CA GLU A 6 3.77 -7.74 -2.62
C GLU A 6 2.65 -7.21 -3.53
N MET A 7 1.46 -7.78 -3.43
CA MET A 7 0.27 -7.29 -4.14
C MET A 7 -0.09 -5.87 -3.70
N LEU A 8 0.03 -5.54 -2.41
CA LEU A 8 -0.24 -4.19 -1.89
C LEU A 8 0.73 -3.17 -2.50
N LEU A 9 2.02 -3.49 -2.57
CA LEU A 9 3.03 -2.64 -3.18
C LEU A 9 2.71 -2.35 -4.66
N ASN A 10 2.39 -3.38 -5.43
CA ASN A 10 2.04 -3.24 -6.85
C ASN A 10 0.75 -2.43 -7.03
N ALA A 11 -0.29 -2.67 -6.21
CA ALA A 11 -1.54 -1.91 -6.26
C ALA A 11 -1.30 -0.42 -5.95
N CYS A 12 -0.40 -0.11 -5.02
CA CYS A 12 -0.01 1.25 -4.68
C CYS A 12 0.82 1.93 -5.77
N GLU A 13 1.63 1.17 -6.52
CA GLU A 13 2.40 1.69 -7.65
C GLU A 13 1.48 2.12 -8.81
N ILE A 14 0.46 1.32 -9.13
CA ILE A 14 -0.49 1.62 -10.22
C ILE A 14 -1.62 2.59 -9.80
N GLY A 15 -1.84 2.78 -8.50
CA GLY A 15 -2.86 3.68 -7.97
C GLY A 15 -4.26 3.04 -7.85
N ASP A 16 -4.33 1.72 -7.73
CA ASP A 16 -5.61 0.99 -7.65
C ASP A 16 -6.19 1.06 -6.22
N LEU A 17 -6.96 2.11 -5.96
CA LEU A 17 -7.55 2.38 -4.65
C LEU A 17 -8.41 1.23 -4.12
N GLU A 18 -9.24 0.64 -4.97
CA GLU A 18 -10.14 -0.45 -4.59
C GLU A 18 -9.34 -1.70 -4.22
N LYS A 19 -8.30 -2.01 -5.00
CA LYS A 19 -7.44 -3.15 -4.70
C LYS A 19 -6.63 -2.94 -3.42
N VAL A 20 -6.10 -1.74 -3.20
CA VAL A 20 -5.39 -1.39 -1.96
C VAL A 20 -6.30 -1.61 -0.76
N LYS A 21 -7.54 -1.10 -0.80
CA LYS A 21 -8.52 -1.28 0.27
C LYS A 21 -8.80 -2.76 0.55
N GLN A 22 -9.09 -3.54 -0.47
CA GLN A 22 -9.33 -4.99 -0.33
C GLN A 22 -8.13 -5.73 0.27
N LEU A 23 -6.90 -5.37 -0.11
CA LEU A 23 -5.70 -6.01 0.41
C LEU A 23 -5.49 -5.69 1.89
N LEU A 24 -5.71 -4.44 2.29
CA LEU A 24 -5.63 -4.01 3.69
C LEU A 24 -6.69 -4.71 4.56
N GLU A 25 -7.94 -4.80 4.09
CA GLU A 25 -9.01 -5.55 4.77
C GLU A 25 -8.71 -7.05 4.89
N ASN A 26 -7.97 -7.61 3.94
CA ASN A 26 -7.51 -9.00 3.97
C ASN A 26 -6.22 -9.21 4.81
N GLY A 27 -5.76 -8.18 5.53
CA GLY A 27 -4.62 -8.27 6.44
C GLY A 27 -3.26 -8.09 5.79
N ALA A 28 -3.18 -7.38 4.66
CA ALA A 28 -1.91 -6.90 4.12
C ALA A 28 -1.24 -5.95 5.10
N ASP A 29 0.09 -6.05 5.23
CA ASP A 29 0.85 -5.16 6.09
C ASP A 29 1.00 -3.80 5.40
N VAL A 30 0.38 -2.76 5.96
CA VAL A 30 0.46 -1.38 5.45
C VAL A 30 1.91 -0.86 5.45
N ASN A 31 2.76 -1.41 6.32
CA ASN A 31 4.17 -1.09 6.45
C ASN A 31 5.09 -2.06 5.68
N ALA A 32 4.52 -2.91 4.82
CA ALA A 32 5.28 -3.80 3.96
C ALA A 32 6.37 -3.07 3.17
N LYS A 33 7.55 -3.68 3.08
CA LYS A 33 8.72 -3.14 2.36
C LYS A 33 9.15 -4.06 1.23
N SER A 34 9.26 -3.53 0.01
CA SER A 34 9.78 -4.23 -1.17
C SER A 34 11.22 -4.72 -0.94
N LYS A 35 11.73 -5.55 -1.87
CA LYS A 35 13.13 -6.01 -1.86
C LYS A 35 14.14 -4.86 -1.86
N ASN A 36 13.74 -3.69 -2.35
CA ASN A 36 14.56 -2.46 -2.38
C ASN A 36 14.38 -1.60 -1.12
N GLY A 37 13.59 -2.05 -0.14
CA GLY A 37 13.28 -1.32 1.09
C GLY A 37 12.18 -0.25 0.96
N LEU A 38 11.48 -0.20 -0.18
CA LEU A 38 10.43 0.80 -0.44
C LEU A 38 9.08 0.35 0.11
N THR A 39 8.33 1.25 0.75
CA THR A 39 6.98 0.95 1.28
C THR A 39 5.87 1.26 0.28
N ALA A 40 4.68 0.71 0.54
CA ALA A 40 3.46 1.00 -0.23
C ALA A 40 3.20 2.51 -0.36
N LEU A 41 3.38 3.24 0.75
CA LEU A 41 3.23 4.69 0.79
C LEU A 41 4.25 5.41 -0.11
N MET A 42 5.49 4.92 -0.19
CA MET A 42 6.51 5.48 -1.08
C MET A 42 6.13 5.30 -2.54
N TYR A 43 5.65 4.13 -2.96
CA TYR A 43 5.19 3.88 -4.33
C TYR A 43 4.01 4.77 -4.71
N ALA A 44 2.99 4.85 -3.85
CA ALA A 44 1.83 5.70 -4.08
C ALA A 44 2.21 7.19 -4.15
N SER A 45 3.09 7.64 -3.24
CA SER A 45 3.54 9.04 -3.19
C SER A 45 4.40 9.39 -4.41
N TYR A 46 5.30 8.51 -4.82
CA TYR A 46 6.20 8.71 -5.96
C TYR A 46 5.42 8.84 -7.28
N ASN A 47 4.37 8.05 -7.45
CA ASN A 47 3.51 8.09 -8.63
C ASN A 47 2.40 9.16 -8.55
N GLY A 48 2.25 9.85 -7.41
CA GLY A 48 1.27 10.92 -7.24
C GLY A 48 -0.16 10.45 -6.95
N HIS A 49 -0.35 9.21 -6.52
CA HIS A 49 -1.66 8.60 -6.21
C HIS A 49 -2.19 9.08 -4.86
N LYS A 50 -2.64 10.34 -4.80
CA LYS A 50 -3.05 11.01 -3.55
C LYS A 50 -4.12 10.24 -2.78
N GLU A 51 -5.12 9.69 -3.45
CA GLU A 51 -6.20 8.95 -2.78
C GLU A 51 -5.67 7.68 -2.08
N VAL A 52 -4.76 6.95 -2.73
CA VAL A 52 -4.09 5.79 -2.14
C VAL A 52 -3.20 6.19 -0.97
N VAL A 53 -2.48 7.31 -1.09
CA VAL A 53 -1.64 7.84 0.00
C VAL A 53 -2.48 8.14 1.25
N GLU A 54 -3.62 8.78 1.09
CA GLU A 54 -4.50 9.11 2.21
C GLU A 54 -5.16 7.85 2.80
N LEU A 55 -5.53 6.87 1.98
CA LEU A 55 -6.03 5.58 2.45
C LEU A 55 -4.97 4.82 3.29
N LEU A 56 -3.74 4.73 2.80
CA LEU A 56 -2.66 4.06 3.53
C LEU A 56 -2.37 4.74 4.87
N LYS A 57 -2.39 6.09 4.89
CA LYS A 57 -2.22 6.86 6.12
C LYS A 57 -3.33 6.63 7.13
N SER A 58 -4.59 6.53 6.69
CA SER A 58 -5.70 6.28 7.62
C SER A 58 -5.53 4.92 8.28
N TYR A 59 -5.20 3.89 7.49
CA TYR A 59 -4.93 2.55 8.02
C TYR A 59 -3.72 2.50 8.96
N SER A 60 -2.62 3.23 8.67
CA SER A 60 -1.47 3.28 9.58
C SER A 60 -1.70 4.09 10.87
N ALA A 61 -2.75 4.91 10.95
CA ALA A 61 -3.08 5.68 12.14
C ALA A 61 -4.06 4.96 13.08
N GLU A 62 -4.66 3.86 12.62
CA GLU A 62 -5.64 3.05 13.35
C GLU A 62 -5.02 1.81 14.05
N GLU A 63 -3.73 1.55 13.82
CA GLU A 63 -2.92 0.46 14.41
C GLU A 63 -2.05 0.94 15.60
#